data_AF-A0A4E9F6X8-F1
#
_entry.id   AF-A0A4E9F6X8-F1
#
_cell.length_a   1.000
_cell.length_b   1.000
_cell.length_c   1.000
_cell.angle_alpha   90.00
_cell.angle_beta   90.00
_cell.angle_gamma   90.00
#
_symmetry.space_group_name_H-M   'P 1'
#
loop_
_entity.id
_entity.type
_entity.pdbx_description
1 polymer ?
#
loop_
_entity_poly.entity_id
_entity_poly.type
_entity_poly.pdbx_seq_one_letter_code
_entity_poly.pdbx_strand_id
1 'polypeptide(L)'
;MSIVTPTARVPIQYFTDKETDDKIKAVTPFKEDRYLPDTSTKEQMQNQSDILNNFAENKGLRFVEVDNYNRLRALLTSIECIIRYFIRQQWTEQIVNFICVFLCVILFAIFGYYPLGELLIYHIRLATLNETTCEQAKPPNIRGDSNADYNMGIYRNLRAVFGWGLWAFPVDSHVGDGIHFPICYSERSAACTEIRYSVCREDEPDKNYQYQF
;
A
#
# COMPACT_ATOMS: atom_id res chain seq x y z
N MET A 1 -27.97 24.08 11.89
CA MET A 1 -28.56 23.59 10.62
C MET A 1 -27.72 22.42 10.14
N SER A 2 -28.29 21.22 10.10
CA SER A 2 -27.61 20.05 9.53
C SER A 2 -27.80 20.08 8.01
N ILE A 3 -26.71 20.10 7.27
CA ILE A 3 -26.72 20.05 5.80
C ILE A 3 -26.90 18.57 5.43
N VAL A 4 -28.14 18.12 5.33
CA VAL A 4 -28.46 16.78 4.83
C VAL A 4 -28.48 16.88 3.31
N THR A 5 -27.36 16.54 2.67
CA THR A 5 -27.33 16.35 1.23
C THR A 5 -28.13 15.10 0.87
N PRO A 6 -29.07 15.17 -0.10
CA PRO A 6 -29.78 13.99 -0.56
C PRO A 6 -28.77 12.99 -1.15
N THR A 7 -28.97 11.71 -0.88
CA THR A 7 -28.18 10.64 -1.50
C THR A 7 -28.30 10.72 -3.02
N ALA A 8 -27.15 10.74 -3.71
CA ALA A 8 -27.10 10.73 -5.16
C ALA A 8 -27.84 9.49 -5.68
N ARG A 9 -28.83 9.70 -6.56
CA ARG A 9 -29.57 8.60 -7.20
C ARG A 9 -28.81 8.15 -8.44
N VAL A 10 -28.82 6.84 -8.68
CA VAL A 10 -28.25 6.26 -9.89
C VAL A 10 -28.98 6.84 -11.11
N PRO A 11 -28.26 7.40 -12.11
CA PRO A 11 -28.88 7.90 -13.33
C PRO A 11 -29.63 6.79 -14.09
N ILE A 12 -30.77 7.14 -14.71
CA ILE A 12 -31.69 6.21 -15.37
C ILE A 12 -30.98 5.38 -16.47
N GLN A 13 -29.95 5.95 -17.10
CA GLN A 13 -29.17 5.28 -18.15
C GLN A 13 -28.46 4.00 -17.69
N TYR A 14 -28.18 3.84 -16.39
CA TYR A 14 -27.52 2.67 -15.82
C TYR A 14 -28.49 1.55 -15.41
N PHE A 15 -29.80 1.79 -15.47
CA PHE A 15 -30.76 0.72 -15.24
C PHE A 15 -30.73 -0.26 -16.42
N THR A 16 -30.82 -1.54 -16.08
CA THR A 16 -30.98 -2.64 -17.03
C THR A 16 -32.33 -2.53 -17.73
N ASP A 17 -32.35 -2.92 -18.99
CA ASP A 17 -33.58 -3.16 -19.72
C ASP A 17 -34.28 -4.41 -19.17
N LYS A 18 -35.59 -4.47 -19.38
CA LYS A 18 -36.43 -5.56 -18.85
C LYS A 18 -36.00 -6.93 -19.39
N GLU A 19 -35.56 -7.00 -20.64
CA GLU A 19 -35.13 -8.25 -21.28
C GLU A 19 -33.84 -8.78 -20.64
N THR A 20 -32.84 -7.93 -20.42
CA THR A 20 -31.61 -8.29 -19.70
C THR A 20 -31.88 -8.68 -18.26
N ASP A 21 -32.77 -7.97 -17.57
CA ASP A 21 -33.16 -8.29 -16.18
C ASP A 21 -33.82 -9.68 -16.07
N ASP A 22 -34.68 -10.03 -17.03
CA ASP A 22 -35.31 -11.36 -17.10
C ASP A 22 -34.27 -12.46 -17.39
N LYS A 23 -33.29 -12.19 -18.26
CA LYS A 23 -32.16 -13.12 -18.53
C LYS A 23 -31.30 -13.38 -17.29
N ILE A 24 -30.99 -12.33 -16.52
CA ILE A 24 -30.20 -12.47 -15.28
C ILE A 24 -30.98 -13.26 -14.23
N LYS A 25 -32.28 -12.97 -14.06
CA LYS A 25 -33.15 -13.70 -13.13
C LYS A 25 -33.26 -15.18 -13.46
N ALA A 26 -33.26 -15.55 -14.75
CA ALA A 26 -33.30 -16.95 -15.16
C ALA A 26 -32.06 -17.75 -14.72
N VAL A 27 -30.91 -17.09 -14.59
CA VAL A 27 -29.63 -17.71 -14.18
C VAL A 27 -29.41 -17.59 -12.66
N THR A 28 -30.07 -16.65 -12.00
CA THR A 28 -29.88 -16.36 -10.58
C THR A 28 -30.70 -17.31 -9.71
N PRO A 29 -30.11 -17.93 -8.67
CA PRO A 29 -30.84 -18.78 -7.74
C PRO A 29 -32.00 -18.02 -7.07
N PHE A 30 -33.19 -18.61 -7.10
CA PHE A 30 -34.37 -18.09 -6.40
C PHE A 30 -34.67 -18.98 -5.19
N LYS A 31 -34.51 -18.42 -3.98
CA LYS A 31 -34.82 -19.10 -2.71
C LYS A 31 -35.46 -18.08 -1.75
N GLU A 32 -36.37 -18.55 -0.89
CA GLU A 32 -37.03 -17.70 0.12
C GLU A 32 -37.72 -16.46 -0.48
N ASP A 33 -38.44 -16.64 -1.59
CA ASP A 33 -39.13 -15.58 -2.35
C ASP A 33 -38.22 -14.43 -2.85
N ARG A 34 -36.90 -14.65 -2.88
CA ARG A 34 -35.93 -13.66 -3.37
C ARG A 34 -34.85 -14.29 -4.24
N TYR A 35 -34.30 -13.47 -5.14
CA TYR A 35 -33.11 -13.82 -5.90
C TYR A 35 -31.89 -13.64 -5.00
N LEU A 36 -31.04 -14.66 -4.93
CA LEU A 36 -29.85 -14.70 -4.07
C LEU A 36 -28.59 -14.94 -4.92
N PRO A 37 -28.02 -13.88 -5.52
CA PRO A 37 -26.82 -13.98 -6.36
C PRO A 37 -25.62 -14.60 -5.63
N ASP A 38 -25.48 -14.33 -4.32
CA ASP A 38 -24.35 -14.81 -3.52
C ASP A 38 -24.33 -16.33 -3.34
N THR A 39 -25.45 -17.00 -3.61
CA THR A 39 -25.56 -18.47 -3.55
C THR A 39 -25.32 -19.14 -4.90
N SER A 40 -24.95 -18.37 -5.93
CA SER A 40 -24.68 -18.85 -7.27
C SER A 40 -23.44 -19.73 -7.32
N THR A 41 -23.50 -20.77 -8.15
CA THR A 41 -22.33 -21.59 -8.49
C THR A 41 -21.37 -20.82 -9.40
N LYS A 42 -20.12 -21.28 -9.54
CA LYS A 42 -19.13 -20.64 -10.44
C LYS A 42 -19.61 -20.52 -11.89
N GLU A 43 -20.34 -21.52 -12.38
CA GLU A 43 -20.91 -21.52 -13.73
C GLU A 43 -22.04 -20.49 -13.87
N GLN A 44 -22.93 -20.39 -12.88
CA GLN A 44 -23.97 -19.36 -12.85
C GLN A 44 -23.39 -17.95 -12.74
N MET A 45 -22.33 -17.77 -11.97
CA MET A 45 -21.61 -16.50 -11.87
C MET A 45 -21.00 -16.10 -13.22
N GLN A 46 -20.42 -17.05 -13.95
CA GLN A 46 -19.87 -16.78 -15.28
C GLN A 46 -20.97 -16.36 -16.26
N ASN A 47 -22.08 -17.11 -16.30
CA ASN A 47 -23.21 -16.78 -17.16
C ASN A 47 -23.85 -15.41 -16.82
N GLN A 48 -23.95 -15.07 -15.52
CA GLN A 48 -24.40 -13.74 -15.08
C GLN A 48 -23.44 -12.64 -15.55
N SER A 49 -22.12 -12.88 -15.45
CA SER A 49 -21.08 -11.96 -15.94
C SER A 49 -21.18 -11.74 -17.44
N ASP A 50 -21.34 -12.80 -18.23
CA ASP A 50 -21.42 -12.72 -19.69
C ASP A 50 -22.64 -11.91 -20.15
N ILE A 51 -23.80 -12.10 -19.51
CA ILE A 51 -25.02 -11.33 -19.79
C ILE A 51 -24.81 -9.84 -19.49
N LEU A 52 -24.22 -9.53 -18.33
CA LEU A 52 -23.95 -8.15 -17.92
C LEU A 52 -22.93 -7.48 -18.86
N ASN A 53 -21.85 -8.18 -19.22
CA ASN A 53 -20.84 -7.68 -20.14
C ASN A 53 -21.43 -7.35 -21.51
N ASN A 54 -22.28 -8.23 -22.05
CA ASN A 54 -22.97 -7.98 -23.33
C ASN A 54 -23.88 -6.73 -23.25
N PHE A 55 -24.65 -6.60 -22.17
CA PHE A 55 -25.48 -5.41 -21.95
C PHE A 55 -24.66 -4.12 -21.87
N ALA A 56 -23.54 -4.15 -21.16
CA ALA A 56 -22.65 -3.00 -21.05
C ALA A 56 -22.02 -2.63 -22.39
N GLU A 57 -21.52 -3.61 -23.16
CA GLU A 57 -21.01 -3.39 -24.51
C GLU A 57 -22.04 -2.72 -25.43
N ASN A 58 -23.29 -3.21 -25.41
CA ASN A 58 -24.38 -2.62 -26.21
C ASN A 58 -24.68 -1.16 -25.81
N LYS A 59 -24.49 -0.79 -24.54
CA LYS A 59 -24.64 0.59 -24.06
C LYS A 59 -23.35 1.42 -24.16
N GLY A 60 -22.26 0.87 -24.69
CA GLY A 60 -20.96 1.53 -24.72
C GLY A 60 -20.34 1.73 -23.32
N LEU A 61 -20.84 1.00 -22.33
CA LEU A 61 -20.30 0.96 -20.98
C LEU A 61 -19.20 -0.10 -20.94
N ARG A 62 -18.05 0.24 -20.37
CA ARG A 62 -16.99 -0.73 -20.10
C ARG A 62 -16.94 -0.99 -18.62
N PHE A 63 -17.24 -2.22 -18.20
CA PHE A 63 -16.94 -2.62 -16.83
C PHE A 63 -15.42 -2.59 -16.65
N VAL A 64 -14.96 -1.72 -15.77
CA VAL A 64 -13.59 -1.81 -15.28
C VAL A 64 -13.63 -2.96 -14.28
N GLU A 65 -13.34 -4.17 -14.74
CA GLU A 65 -13.16 -5.31 -13.85
C GLU A 65 -12.08 -4.99 -12.83
N VAL A 66 -12.54 -4.86 -11.60
CA VAL A 66 -11.74 -4.92 -10.39
C VAL A 66 -11.50 -6.41 -10.15
N ASP A 67 -10.49 -6.94 -10.84
CA ASP A 67 -10.07 -8.34 -10.75
C ASP A 67 -9.95 -8.76 -9.27
N ASN A 68 -10.29 -10.01 -8.94
CA ASN A 68 -10.43 -10.50 -7.55
C ASN A 68 -9.16 -10.34 -6.70
N TYR A 69 -8.03 -10.00 -7.33
CA TYR A 69 -6.76 -9.66 -6.71
C TYR A 69 -6.21 -8.30 -7.20
N ASN A 70 -6.98 -7.23 -7.01
CA ASN A 70 -6.69 -5.79 -7.16
C ASN A 70 -5.26 -5.23 -6.97
N ARG A 71 -4.27 -6.02 -6.61
CA ARG A 71 -2.92 -5.58 -6.25
C ARG A 71 -1.99 -5.43 -7.45
N LEU A 72 -2.14 -6.24 -8.51
CA LEU A 72 -1.22 -6.22 -9.66
C LEU A 72 -1.75 -5.43 -10.86
N ARG A 73 -3.07 -5.52 -11.13
CA ARG A 73 -3.69 -4.83 -12.26
C ARG A 73 -3.66 -3.32 -12.07
N ALA A 74 -3.89 -2.81 -10.85
CA ALA A 74 -3.83 -1.38 -10.54
C ALA A 74 -2.47 -0.76 -10.93
N LEU A 75 -1.34 -1.36 -10.51
CA LEU A 75 0.00 -0.85 -10.87
C LEU A 75 0.23 -0.85 -12.38
N LEU A 76 -0.10 -1.95 -13.07
CA LEU A 76 0.05 -2.05 -14.52
C LEU A 76 -0.86 -1.08 -15.27
N THR A 77 -2.13 -0.95 -14.85
CA THR A 77 -3.08 -0.02 -15.47
C THR A 77 -2.74 1.44 -15.16
N SER A 78 -2.24 1.75 -13.97
CA SER A 78 -1.80 3.10 -13.61
C SER A 78 -0.59 3.52 -14.43
N ILE A 79 0.39 2.62 -14.60
CA ILE A 79 1.56 2.85 -15.46
C ILE A 79 1.13 3.00 -16.92
N GLU A 80 0.22 2.14 -17.41
CA GLU A 80 -0.33 2.23 -18.76
C GLU A 80 -1.06 3.58 -18.99
N CYS A 81 -1.86 4.04 -18.02
CA CYS A 81 -2.54 5.33 -18.08
C CYS A 81 -1.55 6.49 -18.18
N ILE A 82 -0.46 6.46 -17.42
CA ILE A 82 0.60 7.48 -17.47
C ILE A 82 1.27 7.47 -18.85
N ILE A 83 1.66 6.30 -19.35
CA ILE A 83 2.32 6.17 -20.66
C ILE A 83 1.39 6.65 -21.79
N ARG A 84 0.12 6.25 -21.78
CA ARG A 84 -0.88 6.70 -22.76
C ARG A 84 -1.13 8.20 -22.70
N TYR A 85 -1.15 8.76 -21.49
CA TYR A 85 -1.26 10.20 -21.28
C TYR A 85 -0.10 10.93 -21.96
N PHE A 86 1.15 10.54 -21.72
CA PHE A 86 2.32 11.18 -22.35
C PHE A 86 2.37 10.99 -23.88
N ILE A 87 1.92 9.85 -24.41
CA ILE A 87 1.94 9.56 -25.86
C ILE A 87 0.84 10.32 -26.62
N ARG A 88 -0.35 10.51 -26.02
CA ARG A 88 -1.50 11.15 -26.68
C ARG A 88 -1.67 12.64 -26.35
N GLN A 89 -0.77 13.22 -25.56
CA GLN A 89 -0.89 14.59 -25.10
C GLN A 89 -0.78 15.60 -26.24
N GLN A 90 -1.82 16.41 -26.42
CA GLN A 90 -1.79 17.59 -27.28
C GLN A 90 -1.19 18.77 -26.49
N TRP A 91 0.13 18.91 -26.56
CA TRP A 91 0.93 19.84 -25.75
C TRP A 91 0.53 21.31 -25.85
N THR A 92 -0.07 21.74 -26.96
CA THR A 92 -0.45 23.14 -27.19
C THR A 92 -1.82 23.49 -26.59
N GLU A 93 -2.78 22.57 -26.62
CA GLU A 93 -4.16 22.80 -26.19
C GLU A 93 -4.39 22.49 -24.70
N GLN A 94 -3.58 21.59 -24.12
CA GLN A 94 -3.82 21.04 -22.77
C GLN A 94 -2.71 21.36 -21.77
N ILE A 95 -1.88 22.38 -22.04
CA ILE A 95 -0.72 22.71 -21.20
C ILE A 95 -1.11 23.13 -19.78
N VAL A 96 -2.24 23.81 -19.60
CA VAL A 96 -2.73 24.25 -18.28
C VAL A 96 -3.08 23.04 -17.41
N ASN A 97 -3.79 22.05 -17.96
CA ASN A 97 -4.14 20.82 -17.26
C ASN A 97 -2.88 20.02 -16.87
N PHE A 98 -1.90 19.96 -17.77
CA PHE A 98 -0.61 19.33 -17.49
C PHE A 98 0.12 20.02 -16.33
N ILE A 99 0.20 21.36 -16.34
CA ILE A 99 0.81 22.14 -15.26
C ILE A 99 0.10 21.89 -13.92
N CYS A 100 -1.24 21.85 -13.90
CA CYS A 100 -2.01 21.55 -12.70
C CYS A 100 -1.71 20.15 -12.14
N VAL A 101 -1.74 19.11 -13.00
CA VAL A 101 -1.43 17.73 -12.57
C VAL A 101 0.01 17.63 -12.08
N PHE A 102 0.95 18.23 -12.80
CA PHE A 102 2.37 18.24 -12.42
C PHE A 102 2.59 18.92 -11.06
N LEU A 103 1.94 20.07 -10.82
CA LEU A 103 1.97 20.76 -9.54
C LEU A 103 1.37 19.89 -8.43
N CYS A 104 0.23 19.24 -8.66
CA CYS A 104 -0.36 18.30 -7.70
C CYS A 104 0.59 17.14 -7.36
N VAL A 105 1.27 16.56 -8.35
CA VAL A 105 2.24 15.48 -8.14
C VAL A 105 3.44 15.96 -7.33
N ILE A 106 3.98 17.15 -7.63
CA ILE A 106 5.08 17.74 -6.86
C ILE A 106 4.67 17.99 -5.42
N LEU A 107 3.51 18.61 -5.20
CA LEU A 107 3.02 18.85 -3.85
C LEU A 107 2.82 17.53 -3.10
N PHE A 108 2.24 16.52 -3.74
CA PHE A 108 2.09 15.20 -3.13
C PHE A 108 3.44 14.55 -2.81
N ALA A 109 4.45 14.71 -3.67
CA ALA A 109 5.79 14.21 -3.41
C ALA A 109 6.47 14.92 -2.23
N ILE A 110 6.38 16.25 -2.17
CA ILE A 110 6.98 17.06 -1.08
C ILE A 110 6.27 16.75 0.25
N PHE A 111 4.94 16.81 0.28
CA PHE A 111 4.17 16.56 1.50
C PHE A 111 4.16 15.07 1.89
N GLY A 112 4.26 14.17 0.92
CA GLY A 112 4.35 12.73 1.15
C GLY A 112 5.73 12.29 1.64
N TYR A 113 6.79 13.00 1.27
CA TYR A 113 8.17 12.65 1.65
C TYR A 113 8.36 12.64 3.17
N TYR A 114 7.87 13.66 3.89
CA TYR A 114 8.07 13.73 5.34
C TYR A 114 7.42 12.58 6.13
N PRO A 115 6.13 12.26 5.97
CA PRO A 115 5.52 11.17 6.71
C PRO A 115 5.91 9.79 6.19
N LEU A 116 6.05 9.61 4.87
CA LEU A 116 6.28 8.29 4.28
C LEU A 116 7.75 7.99 4.03
N GLY A 117 8.49 8.97 3.51
CA GLY A 117 9.91 8.85 3.18
C GLY A 117 10.79 8.68 4.41
N GLU A 118 10.67 9.57 5.40
CA GLU A 118 11.46 9.46 6.64
C GLU A 118 11.13 8.17 7.41
N LEU A 119 9.85 7.79 7.45
CA LEU A 119 9.42 6.53 8.08
C LEU A 119 10.02 5.31 7.35
N LEU A 120 10.04 5.35 6.01
CA LEU A 120 10.65 4.29 5.21
C LEU A 120 12.17 4.23 5.43
N ILE A 121 12.86 5.37 5.43
CA ILE A 121 14.30 5.45 5.70
C ILE A 121 14.62 4.90 7.08
N TYR A 122 13.81 5.25 8.08
CA TYR A 122 13.92 4.75 9.44
C TYR A 122 13.78 3.23 9.50
N HIS A 123 12.75 2.65 8.87
CA HIS A 123 12.57 1.19 8.84
C HIS A 123 13.64 0.45 8.05
N ILE A 124 14.18 1.04 6.97
CA ILE A 124 15.31 0.47 6.25
C ILE A 124 16.55 0.45 7.16
N ARG A 125 16.82 1.53 7.91
CA ARG A 125 17.92 1.56 8.89
C ARG A 125 17.74 0.53 10.01
N LEU A 126 16.52 0.35 10.50
CA LEU A 126 16.22 -0.72 11.46
C LEU A 126 16.52 -2.10 10.89
N ALA A 127 16.13 -2.35 9.63
CA ALA A 127 16.42 -3.61 8.95
C ALA A 127 17.93 -3.84 8.71
N THR A 128 18.73 -2.77 8.51
CA THR A 128 20.19 -2.93 8.39
C THR A 128 20.89 -3.19 9.73
N LEU A 129 20.29 -2.78 10.85
CA LEU A 129 20.81 -3.04 12.21
C LEU A 129 20.24 -4.31 12.85
N ASN A 130 19.17 -4.86 12.27
CA ASN A 130 18.38 -5.95 12.85
C ASN A 130 17.78 -5.59 14.22
N GLU A 131 17.23 -4.38 14.32
CA GLU A 131 16.53 -3.89 15.51
C GLU A 131 15.08 -3.56 15.17
N THR A 132 14.17 -3.85 16.09
CA THR A 132 12.76 -3.45 15.99
C THR A 132 12.55 -2.05 16.58
N THR A 133 11.42 -1.43 16.23
CA THR A 133 11.01 -0.16 16.85
C THR A 133 10.89 -0.27 18.38
N CYS A 134 10.44 -1.42 18.88
CA CYS A 134 10.38 -1.71 20.31
C CYS A 134 11.77 -1.79 20.95
N GLU A 135 12.74 -2.39 20.27
CA GLU A 135 14.12 -2.50 20.74
C GLU A 135 14.87 -1.16 20.75
N GLN A 136 14.48 -0.22 19.86
CA GLN A 136 14.93 1.16 19.93
C GLN A 136 14.43 1.86 21.19
N ALA A 137 13.14 1.73 21.49
CA ALA A 137 12.54 2.33 22.68
C ALA A 137 13.09 1.71 23.98
N LYS A 138 13.37 0.40 23.97
CA LYS A 138 13.95 -0.31 25.12
C LYS A 138 14.92 -1.39 24.64
N PRO A 139 16.22 -1.32 25.01
CA PRO A 139 17.19 -2.33 24.60
C PRO A 139 16.76 -3.73 25.08
N PRO A 140 16.97 -4.78 24.25
CA PRO A 140 16.74 -6.14 24.70
C PRO A 140 17.74 -6.49 25.82
N ASN A 141 17.26 -7.17 26.85
CA ASN A 141 18.11 -7.70 27.91
C ASN A 141 18.49 -9.14 27.56
N ILE A 142 19.60 -9.31 26.82
CA ILE A 142 20.04 -10.62 26.37
C ILE A 142 20.91 -11.24 27.46
N ARG A 143 20.30 -12.06 28.32
CA ARG A 143 20.97 -12.81 29.40
C ARG A 143 21.80 -11.94 30.37
N GLY A 144 21.45 -10.68 30.54
CA GLY A 144 22.17 -9.75 31.42
C GLY A 144 23.41 -9.11 30.80
N ASP A 145 23.70 -9.36 29.52
CA ASP A 145 24.78 -8.71 28.79
C ASP A 145 24.23 -7.45 28.08
N SER A 146 24.76 -6.28 28.42
CA SER A 146 24.37 -5.00 27.83
C SER A 146 24.93 -4.77 26.43
N ASN A 147 25.95 -5.54 26.05
CA ASN A 147 26.63 -5.41 24.75
C ASN A 147 26.09 -6.39 23.70
N ALA A 148 25.34 -7.40 24.12
CA ALA A 148 24.77 -8.36 23.20
C ALA A 148 23.63 -7.75 22.37
N ASP A 149 23.66 -7.98 21.06
CA ASP A 149 22.66 -7.51 20.10
C ASP A 149 22.32 -8.59 19.05
N TYR A 150 21.37 -8.29 18.16
CA TYR A 150 21.00 -9.18 17.05
C TYR A 150 21.70 -8.80 15.73
N ASN A 151 22.65 -7.87 15.76
CA ASN A 151 23.26 -7.33 14.55
C ASN A 151 24.34 -8.28 14.02
N MET A 152 24.09 -8.86 12.84
CA MET A 152 24.98 -9.82 12.18
C MET A 152 25.66 -9.24 10.93
N GLY A 153 25.58 -7.92 10.74
CA GLY A 153 26.03 -7.19 9.56
C GLY A 153 24.94 -7.01 8.50
N ILE A 154 25.03 -5.90 7.76
CA ILE A 154 23.97 -5.37 6.87
C ILE A 154 23.37 -6.46 5.96
N TYR A 155 24.20 -7.22 5.24
CA TYR A 155 23.71 -8.24 4.31
C TYR A 155 22.94 -9.37 5.01
N ARG A 156 23.45 -9.84 6.16
CA ARG A 156 22.81 -10.93 6.92
C ARG A 156 21.52 -10.47 7.57
N ASN A 157 21.48 -9.21 8.03
CA ASN A 157 20.31 -8.58 8.61
C ASN A 157 19.20 -8.39 7.56
N LEU A 158 19.54 -7.80 6.40
CA LEU A 158 18.59 -7.66 5.29
C LEU A 158 18.08 -9.01 4.78
N ARG A 159 18.94 -10.03 4.71
CA ARG A 159 18.53 -11.40 4.36
C ARG A 159 17.62 -12.04 5.43
N ALA A 160 17.79 -11.71 6.71
CA ALA A 160 16.91 -12.20 7.76
C ALA A 160 15.50 -11.60 7.64
N VAL A 161 15.39 -10.33 7.23
CA VAL A 161 14.11 -9.60 7.05
C VAL A 161 13.43 -9.94 5.72
N PHE A 162 14.15 -9.79 4.61
CA PHE A 162 13.60 -9.89 3.26
C PHE A 162 13.80 -11.25 2.59
N GLY A 163 14.60 -12.13 3.20
CA GLY A 163 14.78 -13.47 2.69
C GLY A 163 15.86 -13.66 1.65
N TRP A 164 15.77 -14.77 0.91
CA TRP A 164 16.84 -15.27 0.03
C TRP A 164 17.03 -14.52 -1.30
N GLY A 165 16.14 -13.59 -1.69
CA GLY A 165 16.35 -12.76 -2.88
C GLY A 165 15.11 -12.23 -3.61
N LEU A 166 13.89 -12.58 -3.19
CA LEU A 166 12.64 -12.10 -3.81
C LEU A 166 12.10 -10.83 -3.15
N TRP A 167 12.97 -9.88 -2.82
CA TRP A 167 12.64 -8.75 -1.93
C TRP A 167 11.59 -7.79 -2.51
N ALA A 168 11.46 -7.73 -3.84
CA ALA A 168 10.48 -6.87 -4.53
C ALA A 168 9.13 -7.56 -4.79
N PHE A 169 9.00 -8.85 -4.46
CA PHE A 169 7.80 -9.62 -4.70
C PHE A 169 7.17 -10.04 -3.38
N PRO A 170 5.83 -9.99 -3.24
CA PRO A 170 5.13 -10.42 -2.04
C PRO A 170 5.06 -11.96 -1.99
N VAL A 171 6.22 -12.60 -1.96
CA VAL A 171 6.39 -14.05 -1.90
C VAL A 171 7.11 -14.36 -0.60
N ASP A 172 6.61 -15.37 0.11
CA ASP A 172 7.23 -15.79 1.36
C ASP A 172 8.65 -16.29 1.09
N SER A 173 9.62 -15.61 1.69
CA SER A 173 11.04 -15.86 1.47
C SER A 173 11.86 -15.87 2.76
N HIS A 174 11.21 -15.97 3.92
CA HIS A 174 11.84 -15.94 5.24
C HIS A 174 12.94 -17.01 5.41
N VAL A 175 13.97 -16.69 6.21
CA VAL A 175 15.19 -17.52 6.38
C VAL A 175 15.34 -18.06 7.83
N GLY A 176 14.32 -17.93 8.67
CA GLY A 176 14.34 -18.39 10.07
C GLY A 176 12.98 -18.89 10.57
N ASP A 177 12.97 -19.53 11.73
CA ASP A 177 11.76 -20.07 12.36
C ASP A 177 10.90 -19.00 13.07
N GLY A 178 11.42 -17.78 13.21
CA GLY A 178 10.78 -16.69 13.93
C GLY A 178 10.81 -16.83 15.46
N ILE A 179 11.48 -17.86 15.98
CA ILE A 179 11.56 -18.16 17.42
C ILE A 179 13.00 -17.96 17.91
N HIS A 180 13.99 -18.34 17.10
CA HIS A 180 15.41 -18.26 17.44
C HIS A 180 16.13 -17.29 16.52
N PHE A 181 16.71 -16.25 17.12
CA PHE A 181 17.50 -15.25 16.43
C PHE A 181 18.97 -15.38 16.84
N PRO A 182 19.91 -15.29 15.87
CA PRO A 182 21.34 -15.36 16.16
C PRO A 182 21.76 -14.12 16.95
N ILE A 183 22.48 -14.32 18.06
CA ILE A 183 22.93 -13.25 18.97
C ILE A 183 24.41 -12.98 18.73
N CYS A 184 24.75 -11.70 18.58
CA CYS A 184 26.12 -11.22 18.57
C CYS A 184 26.51 -10.75 19.97
N TYR A 185 27.68 -11.17 20.44
CA TYR A 185 28.24 -10.77 21.74
C TYR A 185 29.41 -9.77 21.59
N SER A 186 29.59 -9.16 20.42
CA SER A 186 30.68 -8.20 20.18
C SER A 186 30.35 -6.79 20.68
N GLU A 187 31.32 -5.87 20.63
CA GLU A 187 31.05 -4.44 20.87
C GLU A 187 29.92 -3.93 19.96
N ARG A 188 28.97 -3.23 20.57
CA ARG A 188 27.76 -2.68 19.92
C ARG A 188 28.14 -1.78 18.74
N SER A 189 27.48 -1.96 17.60
CA SER A 189 27.72 -1.12 16.41
C SER A 189 27.52 0.36 16.73
N ALA A 190 28.50 1.21 16.41
CA ALA A 190 28.44 2.66 16.65
C ALA A 190 27.19 3.34 16.04
N ALA A 191 26.67 2.81 14.94
CA ALA A 191 25.46 3.29 14.28
C ALA A 191 24.17 3.06 15.11
N CYS A 192 24.12 2.00 15.94
CA CYS A 192 22.99 1.75 16.84
C CYS A 192 22.96 2.79 17.97
N THR A 193 24.13 3.16 18.49
CA THR A 193 24.27 4.15 19.54
C THR A 193 23.79 5.53 19.08
N GLU A 194 24.13 5.94 17.85
CA GLU A 194 23.73 7.24 17.28
C GLU A 194 22.20 7.41 17.15
N ILE A 195 21.47 6.39 16.70
CA ILE A 195 20.00 6.42 16.57
C ILE A 195 19.33 6.62 17.94
N ARG A 196 19.83 5.94 18.97
CA ARG A 196 19.28 6.07 20.32
C ARG A 196 19.47 7.49 20.87
N TYR A 197 20.64 8.08 20.65
CA TYR A 197 20.90 9.46 21.10
C TYR A 197 20.12 10.50 20.29
N SER A 198 19.88 10.28 19.00
CA SER A 198 19.09 11.24 18.20
C SER A 198 17.62 11.30 18.63
N VAL A 199 17.01 10.18 19.03
CA VAL A 199 15.63 10.16 19.54
C VAL A 199 15.52 10.85 20.90
N CYS A 200 16.49 10.66 21.80
CA CYS A 200 16.47 11.32 23.12
C CYS A 200 16.84 12.82 23.07
N ARG A 201 17.49 13.30 22.01
CA ARG A 201 17.93 14.70 21.90
C ARG A 201 16.79 15.67 21.55
N GLU A 202 15.69 15.19 20.96
CA GLU A 202 14.53 16.04 20.67
C GLU A 202 13.80 16.52 21.94
N ASP A 203 14.10 15.93 23.10
CA ASP A 203 13.45 16.25 24.38
C ASP A 203 14.23 17.27 25.25
N GLU A 204 15.43 17.72 24.84
CA GLU A 204 16.21 18.73 25.60
C GLU A 204 16.02 20.15 25.03
N PRO A 205 15.56 21.13 25.84
CA PRO A 205 15.59 22.54 25.42
C PRO A 205 17.04 23.00 25.24
N ASP A 206 17.32 23.62 24.10
CA ASP A 206 18.63 24.09 23.66
C ASP A 206 19.31 24.99 24.72
N LYS A 207 20.29 24.44 25.45
CA LYS A 207 21.03 25.15 26.52
C LYS A 207 22.19 26.01 25.99
N ASN A 208 22.14 26.48 24.74
CA ASN A 208 23.20 27.30 24.14
C ASN A 208 23.02 28.83 24.27
N TYR A 209 22.33 29.31 25.31
CA TYR A 209 22.23 30.74 25.63
C TYR A 209 22.69 31.12 27.06
N GLN A 210 23.72 30.46 27.59
CA GLN A 210 24.47 31.03 28.69
C GLN A 210 25.96 30.79 28.45
N TYR A 211 26.66 31.85 28.05
CA TYR A 211 28.00 32.28 28.46
C TYR A 211 28.56 33.25 27.40
N GLN A 212 28.11 34.51 27.48
CA GLN A 212 28.88 35.66 27.01
C GLN A 212 28.96 36.64 28.18
N PHE A 213 30.09 36.62 28.86
CA PHE A 213 30.67 37.78 29.52
C PHE A 213 31.73 38.34 28.56
#